data_AF-A0A497I3H2-F1
#
_entry.id   AF-A0A497I3H2-F1
#
_cell.length_a   1.000
_cell.length_b   1.000
_cell.length_c   1.000
_cell.angle_alpha   90.00
_cell.angle_beta   90.00
_cell.angle_gamma   90.00
#
_symmetry.space_group_name_H-M   'P 1'
#
loop_
_entity.id
_entity.type
_entity.pdbx_description
1 polymer ?
#
loop_
_entity_poly.entity_id
_entity_poly.type
_entity_poly.pdbx_seq_one_letter_code
_entity_poly.pdbx_strand_id
1 'polypeptide(L)'
;MYDRIHGRRFNGLTDENGTLTFKDMIFSNYTIKINYPYTPILIKMFNETFRGDEVVVRVEEAWLRVKVVDMLGNPLSGAEVSIFYGLVPIQKSVTGADGTAYFKRLLKLPTYTIHVRYGSDEKRIYARPGENVEARMNVIGFGDMGTILKYVVAVGVVAAVLIISVKLILYVKSTLR
;
A
#
# COMPACT_ATOMS: atom_id res chain seq x y z
N MET A 1 11.46 -47.24 -32.53
CA MET A 1 12.50 -46.20 -32.44
C MET A 1 12.11 -45.28 -31.28
N TYR A 2 12.86 -45.34 -30.19
CA TYR A 2 12.56 -44.69 -28.90
C TYR A 2 12.73 -43.18 -29.01
N ASP A 3 11.69 -42.43 -28.64
CA ASP A 3 11.79 -41.04 -28.18
C ASP A 3 10.61 -40.77 -27.22
N ARG A 4 10.77 -39.88 -26.24
CA ARG A 4 9.78 -39.33 -25.26
C ARG A 4 9.99 -39.59 -23.77
N ILE A 5 11.22 -39.73 -23.27
CA ILE A 5 11.49 -39.50 -21.84
C ILE A 5 12.32 -38.23 -21.67
N HIS A 6 11.73 -37.08 -22.01
CA HIS A 6 12.24 -35.77 -21.60
C HIS A 6 11.06 -34.89 -21.16
N GLY A 7 10.91 -34.73 -19.84
CA GLY A 7 10.21 -33.62 -19.17
C GLY A 7 8.76 -33.37 -19.55
N ARG A 8 7.83 -34.25 -19.18
CA ARG A 8 6.39 -33.90 -19.22
C ARG A 8 6.15 -32.70 -18.29
N ARG A 9 5.60 -31.62 -18.85
CA ARG A 9 5.22 -30.42 -18.11
C ARG A 9 3.71 -30.33 -18.03
N PHE A 10 3.21 -30.16 -16.82
CA PHE A 10 1.80 -29.89 -16.53
C PHE A 10 1.67 -28.42 -16.11
N ASN A 11 0.58 -27.77 -16.52
CA ASN A 11 0.28 -26.39 -16.13
C ASN A 11 -1.24 -26.19 -16.06
N GLY A 12 -1.67 -25.26 -15.21
CA GLY A 12 -3.08 -24.94 -15.00
C GLY A 12 -3.22 -23.80 -13.99
N LEU A 13 -4.46 -23.37 -13.77
CA LEU A 13 -4.83 -22.39 -12.75
C LEU A 13 -5.61 -23.12 -11.65
N THR A 14 -5.33 -22.77 -10.41
CA THR A 14 -6.14 -23.24 -9.28
C THR A 14 -7.54 -22.65 -9.36
N ASP A 15 -8.53 -23.43 -8.92
CA ASP A 15 -9.90 -22.97 -8.75
C ASP A 15 -10.06 -22.02 -7.54
N GLU A 16 -11.31 -21.63 -7.25
CA GLU A 16 -11.67 -20.74 -6.14
C GLU A 16 -11.31 -21.33 -4.76
N ASN A 17 -11.17 -22.65 -4.65
CA ASN A 17 -10.76 -23.34 -3.44
C ASN A 17 -9.24 -23.52 -3.33
N GLY A 18 -8.48 -23.07 -4.34
CA GLY A 18 -7.03 -23.24 -4.40
C GLY A 18 -6.60 -24.63 -4.89
N THR A 19 -7.48 -25.40 -5.52
CA THR A 19 -7.22 -26.77 -5.96
C THR A 19 -6.95 -26.83 -7.47
N LEU A 20 -6.05 -27.73 -7.88
CA LEU A 20 -5.77 -28.05 -9.28
C LEU A 20 -5.50 -29.54 -9.42
N THR A 21 -6.20 -30.21 -10.34
CA THR A 21 -6.04 -31.64 -10.60
C THR A 21 -5.45 -31.89 -11.98
N PHE A 22 -4.35 -32.64 -12.02
CA PHE A 22 -3.79 -33.17 -13.24
C PHE A 22 -4.07 -34.67 -13.34
N LYS A 23 -4.49 -35.13 -14.52
CA LYS A 23 -4.72 -36.55 -14.81
C LYS A 23 -3.50 -37.16 -15.51
N ASP A 24 -3.34 -38.48 -15.38
CA ASP A 24 -2.31 -39.26 -16.06
C ASP A 24 -0.87 -38.78 -15.79
N MET A 25 -0.64 -38.26 -14.58
CA MET A 25 0.69 -37.90 -14.10
C MET A 25 1.50 -39.16 -13.80
N ILE A 26 2.73 -39.20 -14.31
CA ILE A 26 3.66 -40.31 -14.09
C ILE A 26 4.30 -40.13 -12.71
N PHE A 27 4.50 -41.21 -11.97
CA PHE A 27 5.26 -41.17 -10.70
C PHE A 27 6.71 -40.78 -10.97
N SER A 28 7.12 -39.62 -10.44
CA SER A 28 8.44 -39.05 -10.69
C SER A 28 8.73 -37.90 -9.74
N ASN A 29 9.95 -37.37 -9.81
CA ASN A 29 10.31 -36.13 -9.12
C ASN A 29 9.99 -34.94 -10.03
N TYR A 30 9.12 -34.04 -9.55
CA TYR A 30 8.70 -32.85 -10.27
C TYR A 30 9.22 -31.59 -9.59
N THR A 31 9.69 -30.64 -10.38
CA THR A 31 9.84 -29.25 -9.92
C THR A 31 8.50 -28.54 -10.04
N ILE A 32 7.88 -28.25 -8.89
CA ILE A 32 6.63 -27.53 -8.78
C ILE A 32 6.94 -26.04 -8.73
N LYS A 33 6.29 -25.25 -9.61
CA LYS A 33 6.38 -23.79 -9.65
C LYS A 33 4.99 -23.19 -9.48
N ILE A 34 4.83 -22.36 -8.46
CA ILE A 34 3.58 -21.65 -8.18
C ILE A 34 3.82 -20.19 -8.47
N ASN A 35 3.04 -19.62 -9.38
CA ASN A 35 3.10 -18.21 -9.73
C ASN A 35 1.84 -17.50 -9.25
N TYR A 36 1.95 -16.20 -9.02
CA TYR A 36 0.79 -15.36 -8.77
C TYR A 36 -0.07 -15.28 -10.04
N PRO A 37 -1.41 -15.37 -9.93
CA PRO A 37 -2.30 -15.51 -11.09
C PRO A 37 -2.03 -14.50 -12.19
N TYR A 38 -1.91 -14.99 -13.43
CA TYR A 38 -1.69 -14.18 -14.63
C TYR A 38 -0.40 -13.35 -14.64
N THR A 39 0.58 -13.65 -13.77
CA THR A 39 1.83 -12.90 -13.66
C THR A 39 3.05 -13.81 -13.60
N PRO A 40 4.25 -13.30 -13.92
CA PRO A 40 5.49 -14.06 -13.78
C PRO A 40 6.04 -14.07 -12.34
N ILE A 41 5.28 -13.62 -11.34
CA ILE A 41 5.75 -13.56 -9.95
C ILE A 41 5.79 -14.98 -9.40
N LEU A 42 7.00 -15.49 -9.17
CA LEU A 42 7.21 -16.79 -8.54
C LEU A 42 6.94 -16.70 -7.04
N ILE A 43 5.90 -17.39 -6.59
CA ILE A 43 5.53 -17.50 -5.18
C ILE A 43 6.41 -18.54 -4.48
N LYS A 44 6.51 -19.72 -5.09
CA LYS A 44 7.22 -20.85 -4.51
C LYS A 44 7.72 -21.78 -5.60
N MET A 45 8.91 -22.32 -5.39
CA MET A 45 9.50 -23.35 -6.24
C MET A 45 10.18 -24.39 -5.36
N PHE A 46 9.86 -25.65 -5.58
CA PHE A 46 10.45 -26.77 -4.85
C PHE A 46 10.33 -28.06 -5.66
N ASN A 47 11.08 -29.08 -5.27
CA ASN A 47 11.02 -30.40 -5.88
C ASN A 47 10.18 -31.32 -4.99
N GLU A 48 9.29 -32.09 -5.59
CA GLU A 48 8.41 -33.03 -4.90
C GLU A 48 8.39 -34.37 -5.61
N THR A 49 8.49 -35.46 -4.85
CA THR A 49 8.41 -36.81 -5.43
C THR A 49 6.96 -37.26 -5.44
N PHE A 50 6.31 -37.13 -6.60
CA PHE A 50 4.92 -37.50 -6.77
C PHE A 50 4.77 -39.02 -6.87
N ARG A 51 3.97 -39.59 -5.97
CA ARG A 51 3.67 -41.04 -5.89
C ARG A 51 2.18 -41.36 -6.03
N GLY A 52 1.36 -40.38 -6.43
CA GLY A 52 -0.09 -40.49 -6.51
C GLY A 52 -0.86 -39.73 -5.44
N ASP A 53 -0.18 -39.27 -4.38
CA ASP A 53 -0.76 -38.54 -3.27
C ASP A 53 -1.03 -37.06 -3.61
N GLU A 54 -1.93 -36.42 -2.84
CA GLU A 54 -2.18 -34.98 -2.92
C GLU A 54 -0.93 -34.19 -2.48
N VAL A 55 -0.55 -33.19 -3.27
CA VAL A 55 0.53 -32.26 -2.92
C VAL A 55 -0.08 -30.97 -2.37
N VAL A 56 -0.01 -30.79 -1.05
CA VAL A 56 -0.53 -29.61 -0.36
C VAL A 56 0.55 -28.54 -0.24
N VAL A 57 0.29 -27.35 -0.77
CA VAL A 57 1.23 -26.23 -0.69
C VAL A 57 0.63 -25.06 0.07
N ARG A 58 1.28 -24.68 1.18
CA ARG A 58 0.94 -23.48 1.94
C ARG A 58 1.72 -22.28 1.43
N VAL A 59 0.99 -21.19 1.22
CA VAL A 59 1.49 -19.88 0.83
C VAL A 59 1.32 -18.94 2.03
N GLU A 60 2.35 -18.17 2.36
CA GLU A 60 2.30 -17.26 3.51
C GLU A 60 1.61 -15.95 3.15
N GLU A 61 0.68 -15.54 4.01
CA GLU A 61 0.04 -14.24 3.94
C GLU A 61 0.80 -13.19 4.75
N ALA A 62 0.62 -11.94 4.37
CA ALA A 62 1.16 -10.77 4.99
C ALA A 62 0.08 -9.69 5.13
N TRP A 63 0.37 -8.73 5.98
CA TRP A 63 -0.41 -7.51 6.12
C TRP A 63 0.51 -6.29 5.98
N LEU A 64 -0.07 -5.14 5.64
CA LEU A 64 0.60 -3.85 5.64
C LEU A 64 -0.34 -2.79 6.20
N ARG A 65 0.22 -1.83 6.93
CA ARG A 65 -0.47 -0.60 7.31
C ARG A 65 0.26 0.58 6.72
N VAL A 66 -0.44 1.41 5.95
CA VAL A 66 0.11 2.64 5.39
C VAL A 66 -0.62 3.81 6.02
N LYS A 67 0.11 4.68 6.72
CA LYS A 67 -0.41 5.95 7.23
C LYS A 67 0.05 7.07 6.32
N VAL A 68 -0.88 7.85 5.78
CA VAL A 68 -0.59 8.97 4.90
C VAL A 68 -0.82 10.26 5.68
N VAL A 69 0.19 11.13 5.66
CA VAL A 69 0.17 12.42 6.37
C VAL A 69 0.61 13.55 5.46
N ASP A 70 0.19 14.76 5.79
CA ASP A 70 0.62 15.99 5.14
C ASP A 70 2.01 16.44 5.63
N MET A 71 2.52 17.56 5.11
CA MET A 71 3.85 18.08 5.51
C MET A 71 3.97 18.38 7.01
N LEU A 72 2.86 18.71 7.66
CA LEU A 72 2.76 19.07 9.07
C LEU A 72 2.50 17.84 9.97
N GLY A 73 2.31 16.66 9.37
CA GLY A 73 2.02 15.41 10.09
C GLY A 73 0.53 15.17 10.33
N ASN A 74 -0.38 15.97 9.76
CA ASN A 74 -1.82 15.73 9.86
C ASN A 74 -2.22 14.55 8.98
N PRO A 75 -3.14 13.68 9.42
CA PRO A 75 -3.61 12.56 8.61
C PRO A 75 -4.35 13.03 7.36
N LEU A 76 -4.09 12.38 6.22
CA LEU A 76 -4.78 12.62 4.95
C LEU A 76 -5.79 11.52 4.68
N SER A 77 -7.07 11.84 4.82
CA SER A 77 -8.20 10.98 4.44
C SER A 77 -8.46 11.06 2.95
N GLY A 78 -8.79 9.94 2.29
CA GLY A 78 -9.08 9.92 0.85
C GLY A 78 -7.85 9.78 -0.05
N ALA A 79 -6.66 9.52 0.50
CA ALA A 79 -5.47 9.21 -0.28
C ALA A 79 -5.57 7.80 -0.87
N GLU A 80 -5.32 7.68 -2.18
CA GLU A 80 -5.26 6.39 -2.84
C GLU A 80 -3.91 5.73 -2.56
N VAL A 81 -3.94 4.51 -2.06
CA VAL A 81 -2.75 3.71 -1.76
C VAL A 81 -2.80 2.44 -2.59
N SER A 82 -1.80 2.24 -3.44
CA SER A 82 -1.68 1.07 -4.32
C SER A 82 -0.39 0.32 -3.99
N ILE A 83 -0.52 -0.98 -3.72
CA ILE A 83 0.58 -1.89 -3.41
C ILE A 83 0.97 -2.64 -4.68
N PHE A 84 2.26 -2.64 -4.98
CA PHE A 84 2.86 -3.32 -6.11
C PHE A 84 3.95 -4.28 -5.67
N TYR A 85 4.19 -5.28 -6.51
CA TYR A 85 5.43 -6.05 -6.51
C TYR A 85 6.07 -5.93 -7.89
N GLY A 86 7.22 -5.24 -7.97
CA GLY A 86 7.78 -4.82 -9.25
C GLY A 86 6.80 -3.92 -9.99
N LEU A 87 6.33 -4.36 -11.16
CA LEU A 87 5.35 -3.65 -11.99
C LEU A 87 3.91 -4.18 -11.82
N VAL A 88 3.71 -5.22 -11.01
CA VAL A 88 2.42 -5.88 -10.88
C VAL A 88 1.61 -5.23 -9.74
N PRO A 89 0.40 -4.73 -10.00
CA PRO A 89 -0.50 -4.25 -8.95
C PRO A 89 -1.03 -5.44 -8.15
N ILE A 90 -0.88 -5.38 -6.83
CA ILE A 90 -1.33 -6.43 -5.91
C ILE A 90 -2.65 -6.04 -5.27
N GLN A 91 -2.75 -4.83 -4.73
CA GLN A 91 -3.96 -4.36 -4.05
C GLN A 91 -4.03 -2.83 -4.06
N LYS A 92 -5.25 -2.29 -4.02
CA LYS A 92 -5.51 -0.85 -3.89
C LYS A 92 -6.50 -0.61 -2.75
N SER A 93 -6.31 0.48 -2.04
CA SER A 93 -7.22 0.96 -1.01
C SER A 93 -7.18 2.49 -0.93
N VAL A 94 -8.04 3.05 -0.10
CA VAL A 94 -8.12 4.49 0.18
C VAL A 94 -7.99 4.69 1.68
N THR A 95 -7.29 5.75 2.10
CA THR A 95 -7.13 6.05 3.53
C THR A 95 -8.43 6.52 4.16
N GLY A 96 -8.68 6.08 5.41
CA GLY A 96 -9.79 6.56 6.23
C GLY A 96 -9.51 7.91 6.89
N ALA A 97 -10.42 8.33 7.77
CA ALA A 97 -10.34 9.61 8.50
C ALA A 97 -9.07 9.77 9.34
N ASP A 98 -8.47 8.66 9.80
CA ASP A 98 -7.22 8.64 10.54
C ASP A 98 -5.96 8.66 9.65
N GLY A 99 -6.15 8.76 8.34
CA GLY A 99 -5.09 8.72 7.33
C GLY A 99 -4.54 7.33 7.07
N THR A 100 -5.18 6.26 7.57
CA THR A 100 -4.65 4.89 7.44
C THR A 100 -5.36 4.11 6.34
N ALA A 101 -4.57 3.36 5.55
CA ALA A 101 -5.03 2.27 4.70
C ALA A 101 -4.44 0.94 5.20
N TYR A 102 -5.29 -0.06 5.41
CA TYR A 102 -4.88 -1.38 5.91
C TYR A 102 -5.07 -2.45 4.84
N PHE A 103 -4.02 -3.23 4.58
CA PHE A 103 -3.99 -4.29 3.59
C PHE A 103 -3.81 -5.63 4.29
N LYS A 104 -4.73 -6.56 4.03
CA LYS A 104 -4.74 -7.93 4.58
C LYS A 104 -4.61 -8.93 3.43
N ARG A 105 -4.17 -10.15 3.74
CA ARG A 105 -4.07 -11.25 2.79
C ARG A 105 -3.17 -10.91 1.59
N LEU A 106 -2.16 -10.08 1.82
CA LEU A 106 -1.12 -9.85 0.83
C LEU A 106 -0.28 -11.12 0.73
N LEU A 107 0.17 -11.47 -0.46
CA LEU A 107 1.18 -12.52 -0.59
C LEU A 107 2.47 -12.05 0.08
N LYS A 108 3.05 -12.84 1.00
CA LYS A 108 4.31 -12.48 1.67
C LYS A 108 5.48 -12.47 0.67
N LEU A 109 5.79 -11.29 0.16
CA LEU A 109 6.89 -11.05 -0.78
C LEU A 109 8.03 -10.27 -0.12
N PRO A 110 9.28 -10.34 -0.62
CA PRO A 110 10.44 -9.74 0.05
C PRO A 110 10.32 -8.22 0.29
N THR A 111 9.70 -7.50 -0.64
CA THR A 111 9.49 -6.05 -0.57
C THR A 111 8.30 -5.67 -1.43
N TYR A 112 7.55 -4.66 -1.02
CA TYR A 112 6.47 -4.06 -1.80
C TYR A 112 6.84 -2.64 -2.19
N THR A 113 6.36 -2.20 -3.35
CA THR A 113 6.38 -0.80 -3.75
C THR A 113 5.00 -0.22 -3.50
N ILE A 114 4.92 0.86 -2.74
CA ILE A 114 3.67 1.51 -2.37
C ILE A 114 3.60 2.84 -3.10
N HIS A 115 2.58 3.00 -3.94
CA HIS A 115 2.27 4.27 -4.60
C HIS A 115 1.12 4.93 -3.86
N VAL A 116 1.38 6.12 -3.35
CA VAL A 116 0.39 6.97 -2.67
C VAL A 116 0.07 8.14 -3.58
N ARG A 117 -1.21 8.39 -3.81
CA ARG A 117 -1.72 9.52 -4.61
C ARG A 117 -2.75 10.29 -3.81
N TYR A 118 -2.60 11.62 -3.76
CA TYR A 118 -3.54 12.51 -3.10
C TYR A 118 -3.67 13.80 -3.93
N GLY A 119 -4.83 13.98 -4.57
CA GLY A 119 -4.99 15.04 -5.58
C GLY A 119 -4.05 14.82 -6.77
N SER A 120 -3.23 15.83 -7.07
CA SER A 120 -2.18 15.78 -8.10
C SER A 120 -0.83 15.24 -7.60
N ASP A 121 -0.67 15.08 -6.28
CA ASP A 121 0.60 14.69 -5.68
C ASP A 121 0.72 13.18 -5.57
N GLU A 122 1.91 12.69 -5.87
CA GLU A 122 2.24 11.26 -5.82
C GLU A 122 3.54 11.02 -5.05
N LYS A 123 3.59 9.90 -4.33
CA LYS A 123 4.80 9.45 -3.63
C LYS A 123 4.95 7.95 -3.74
N ARG A 124 6.20 7.49 -3.89
CA ARG A 124 6.56 6.07 -3.86
C ARG A 124 7.40 5.78 -2.63
N ILE A 125 7.05 4.72 -1.91
CA ILE A 125 7.82 4.20 -0.78
C ILE A 125 7.91 2.67 -0.88
N TYR A 126 8.75 2.07 -0.04
CA TYR A 126 8.92 0.62 0.04
C TYR A 126 8.56 0.12 1.44
N ALA A 127 8.04 -1.10 1.52
CA ALA A 127 7.71 -1.73 2.79
C ALA A 127 7.96 -3.24 2.74
N ARG A 128 8.25 -3.83 3.90
CA ARG A 128 8.33 -5.29 4.07
C ARG A 128 7.02 -5.86 4.62
N PRO A 129 6.78 -7.17 4.48
CA PRO A 129 5.64 -7.84 5.09
C PRO A 129 5.50 -7.55 6.59
N GLY A 130 4.29 -7.17 7.02
CA GLY A 130 3.98 -6.90 8.42
C GLY A 130 4.44 -5.53 8.93
N GLU A 131 4.77 -4.60 8.04
CA GLU A 131 5.27 -3.28 8.41
C GLU A 131 4.15 -2.24 8.53
N ASN A 132 4.34 -1.28 9.45
CA ASN A 132 3.58 -0.05 9.50
C ASN A 132 4.47 1.06 8.93
N VAL A 133 4.04 1.70 7.84
CA VAL A 133 4.83 2.72 7.14
C VAL A 133 4.08 4.05 7.08
N GLU A 134 4.82 5.15 7.22
CA GLU A 134 4.30 6.51 7.07
C GLU A 134 4.72 7.10 5.71
N ALA A 135 3.73 7.57 4.94
CA ALA A 135 3.92 8.31 3.70
C ALA A 135 3.60 9.80 3.93
N ARG A 136 4.64 10.61 4.10
CA ARG A 136 4.51 12.07 4.19
C ARG A 136 4.43 12.72 2.81
N MET A 137 3.29 13.32 2.48
CA MET A 137 3.02 14.01 1.22
C MET A 137 3.48 15.47 1.28
N ASN A 138 3.88 16.04 0.15
CA ASN A 138 4.28 17.44 0.05
C ASN A 138 3.08 18.37 -0.19
N VAL A 139 2.01 18.16 0.58
CA VAL A 139 0.77 18.94 0.52
C VAL A 139 0.43 19.45 1.92
N ILE A 140 -0.44 20.45 1.99
CA ILE A 140 -1.08 20.87 3.23
C ILE A 140 -2.51 20.33 3.20
N GLY A 141 -2.84 19.45 4.15
CA GLY A 141 -4.18 18.91 4.26
C GLY A 141 -5.10 19.96 4.86
N PHE A 142 -6.00 20.54 4.05
CA PHE A 142 -7.19 21.18 4.61
C PHE A 142 -8.11 20.05 5.05
N GLY A 143 -7.91 19.58 6.27
CA GLY A 143 -8.65 18.45 6.84
C GLY A 143 -10.14 18.73 7.01
N ASP A 144 -10.75 18.05 7.97
CA ASP A 144 -12.17 18.22 8.30
C ASP A 144 -12.52 19.69 8.62
N MET A 145 -13.77 20.10 8.41
CA MET A 145 -14.19 21.51 8.44
C MET A 145 -13.86 22.21 9.77
N GLY A 146 -13.70 21.46 10.87
CA GLY A 146 -13.23 21.95 12.16
C GLY A 146 -11.76 22.40 12.19
N THR A 147 -10.87 21.78 11.40
CA THR A 147 -9.47 22.20 11.28
C THR A 147 -9.38 23.51 10.49
N ILE A 148 -10.17 23.63 9.42
CA ILE A 148 -10.28 24.88 8.65
C ILE A 148 -10.76 26.02 9.54
N LEU A 149 -11.79 25.77 10.38
CA LEU A 149 -12.30 26.76 11.31
C LEU A 149 -11.23 27.23 12.31
N LYS A 150 -10.41 26.32 12.85
CA LYS A 150 -9.29 26.67 13.74
C LYS A 150 -8.28 27.60 13.06
N TYR A 151 -7.93 27.34 11.81
CA TYR A 151 -7.02 28.21 11.05
C TYR A 151 -7.61 29.59 10.80
N VAL A 152 -8.89 29.66 10.39
CA VAL A 152 -9.59 30.94 10.18
C VAL A 152 -9.64 31.75 11.47
N VAL A 153 -9.95 31.11 12.60
CA VAL A 153 -9.93 31.77 13.92
C VAL A 153 -8.53 32.25 14.30
N ALA A 154 -7.50 31.42 14.12
CA ALA A 154 -6.12 31.80 14.44
C ALA A 154 -5.65 33.01 13.63
N VAL A 155 -5.89 33.00 12.31
CA VAL A 155 -5.57 34.15 11.43
C VAL A 155 -6.37 35.38 11.85
N GLY A 156 -7.65 35.22 12.17
CA GLY A 156 -8.51 36.30 12.64
C GLY A 156 -7.99 36.96 13.93
N VAL A 157 -7.55 36.16 14.90
CA VAL A 157 -6.98 36.67 16.17
C VAL A 157 -5.67 37.43 15.91
N VAL A 158 -4.75 36.87 15.12
CA VAL A 158 -3.48 37.54 14.78
C VAL A 158 -3.73 38.87 14.07
N ALA A 159 -4.66 38.90 13.11
CA ALA A 159 -5.04 40.13 12.42
C ALA A 159 -5.62 41.18 13.38
N ALA A 160 -6.51 40.77 14.31
CA ALA A 160 -7.09 41.68 15.30
C ALA A 160 -6.02 42.28 16.23
N VAL A 161 -5.07 41.46 16.71
CA VAL A 161 -3.95 41.94 17.54
C VAL A 161 -3.12 42.97 16.77
N LEU A 162 -2.74 42.68 15.52
CA LEU A 162 -2.00 43.62 14.68
C LEU A 162 -2.74 44.94 14.47
N ILE A 163 -4.05 44.90 14.21
CA ILE A 163 -4.88 46.10 14.05
C ILE A 163 -4.88 46.94 15.34
N ILE A 164 -5.05 46.29 16.50
CA ILE A 164 -5.03 46.97 17.81
C ILE A 164 -3.66 47.58 18.07
N SER A 165 -2.57 46.85 17.82
CA SER A 165 -1.20 47.35 17.98
C SER A 165 -0.94 48.57 17.10
N VAL A 166 -1.34 48.54 15.84
CA VAL A 166 -1.19 49.67 14.91
C VAL A 166 -2.01 50.88 15.38
N LYS A 167 -3.26 50.68 15.79
CA LYS A 167 -4.09 51.77 16.34
C LYS A 167 -3.47 52.40 17.59
N LEU A 168 -2.92 51.59 18.50
CA LEU A 168 -2.29 52.07 19.72
C LEU A 168 -1.04 52.91 19.41
N ILE A 169 -0.20 52.46 18.47
CA ILE A 169 0.99 53.20 18.04
C ILE A 169 0.60 54.55 17.43
N LEU A 170 -0.43 54.58 16.57
CA LEU A 170 -0.93 55.82 15.96
C LEU A 170 -1.51 56.79 17.01
N TYR A 171 -2.26 56.28 17.99
CA TYR A 171 -2.85 57.08 19.05
C TYR A 171 -1.78 57.79 19.88
N VAL A 172 -0.78 57.05 20.38
CA VAL A 172 0.34 57.57 21.17
C VAL A 172 1.11 58.63 20.38
N LYS A 173 1.35 58.39 19.08
CA LYS A 173 2.03 59.37 18.21
C LYS A 173 1.23 60.66 18.02
N SER A 174 -0.10 60.62 18.10
CA SER A 174 -0.96 61.81 17.97
C SER A 174 -1.07 62.63 19.25
N THR A 175 -0.97 62.00 20.43
CA THR A 175 -1.08 62.67 21.74
C THR A 175 0.23 63.25 22.26
N LEU A 176 1.37 62.80 21.73
CA LEU A 176 2.71 63.35 22.01
C LEU A 176 3.10 64.55 21.11
N ARG A 177 2.18 65.02 20.27
CA ARG A 177 2.34 66.19 19.39
C ARG A 177 1.45 67.33 19.87
#